data_AF-A0A7W2DUB3-F1
#
_entry.id   AF-A0A7W2DUB3-F1
#
_cell.length_a   1.000
_cell.length_b   1.000
_cell.length_c   1.000
_cell.angle_alpha   90.00
_cell.angle_beta   90.00
_cell.angle_gamma   90.00
#
_symmetry.space_group_name_H-M   'P 1'
#
loop_
_entity.id
_entity.type
_entity.pdbx_description
1 polymer ?
#
loop_
_entity_poly.entity_id
_entity_poly.type
_entity_poly.pdbx_seq_one_letter_code
_entity_poly.pdbx_strand_id
1 'polypeptide(L)'
;MVGNASRAAIISNRRITGLSAAVIAELVAEVGPLWHERHQAKLASRPRKRAVGAGAKHQLVFVDRLLVTLVHLRHAVTHDVLASWFGVDRSTITRAIGEVRPLLAERGCTISTGVRLRTLAEVIDHIGASGKTGIIDGTEIRVRRPAAGRKDRDKFISGKSKQNAVKTMVVTDGDGRMLFCSPTQHGSCADITHARQLGLVRLLEGGPAAEILADAGYQGLGAQTGGRVVTPPHRKFKKNAPDWYEEMYERQRKAHSSRRIRVEHGIAHLKNWRALARHLGRREHISDTVQAVAGLLSHQQTADLIPARQV
;
A
#
# COMPACT_ATOMS: atom_id res chain seq x y z
N MET A 1 -7.95 -14.41 -26.52
CA MET A 1 -6.69 -14.67 -25.80
C MET A 1 -5.65 -13.70 -26.30
N VAL A 2 -4.93 -13.05 -25.39
CA VAL A 2 -3.80 -12.18 -25.76
C VAL A 2 -2.70 -13.02 -26.39
N GLY A 3 -2.32 -12.67 -27.63
CA GLY A 3 -1.23 -13.34 -28.33
C GLY A 3 0.11 -13.16 -27.60
N ASN A 4 1.05 -14.07 -27.84
CA ASN A 4 2.37 -14.05 -27.19
C ASN A 4 3.12 -12.72 -27.38
N ALA A 5 2.98 -12.08 -28.55
CA ALA A 5 3.58 -10.78 -28.84
C ALA A 5 3.04 -9.66 -27.93
N SER A 6 1.72 -9.58 -27.74
CA SER A 6 1.10 -8.59 -26.84
C SER A 6 1.49 -8.84 -25.38
N ARG A 7 1.59 -10.10 -24.95
CA ARG A 7 2.09 -10.45 -23.61
C ARG A 7 3.53 -9.97 -23.41
N ALA A 8 4.40 -10.25 -24.38
CA ALA A 8 5.79 -9.81 -24.35
C ALA A 8 5.90 -8.28 -24.25
N ALA A 9 5.08 -7.54 -25.01
CA ALA A 9 5.05 -6.07 -24.98
C ALA A 9 4.62 -5.51 -23.61
N ILE A 10 3.64 -6.14 -22.95
CA ILE A 10 3.20 -5.74 -21.60
C ILE A 10 4.32 -5.98 -20.57
N ILE A 11 5.03 -7.12 -20.68
CA ILE A 11 6.09 -7.50 -19.74
C ILE A 11 7.35 -6.65 -19.92
N SER A 12 7.75 -6.37 -21.16
CA SER A 12 9.00 -5.65 -21.46
C SER A 12 8.92 -4.16 -21.19
N ASN A 13 7.72 -3.57 -21.19
CA ASN A 13 7.54 -2.13 -21.03
C ASN A 13 7.07 -1.75 -19.61
N ARG A 14 8.01 -1.29 -18.78
CA ARG A 14 7.77 -0.80 -17.41
C ARG A 14 6.67 0.28 -17.34
N ARG A 15 6.41 1.03 -18.41
CA ARG A 15 5.36 2.06 -18.40
C ARG A 15 3.96 1.47 -18.28
N ILE A 16 3.76 0.21 -18.67
CA ILE A 16 2.45 -0.47 -18.71
C ILE A 16 2.07 -1.08 -17.36
N THR A 17 3.02 -1.66 -16.64
CA THR A 17 2.76 -2.32 -15.33
C THR A 17 3.34 -1.56 -14.15
N GLY A 18 4.31 -0.66 -14.40
CA GLY A 18 5.15 -0.04 -13.37
C GLY A 18 6.36 -0.88 -12.97
N LEU A 19 6.50 -2.11 -13.47
CA LEU A 19 7.46 -3.10 -13.00
C LEU A 19 8.41 -3.55 -14.11
N SER A 20 9.62 -3.97 -13.75
CA SER A 20 10.57 -4.60 -14.67
C SER A 20 10.15 -6.03 -15.01
N ALA A 21 10.64 -6.56 -16.13
CA ALA A 21 10.39 -7.93 -16.54
C ALA A 21 10.87 -8.95 -15.49
N ALA A 22 12.00 -8.68 -14.81
CA ALA A 22 12.52 -9.50 -13.73
C ALA A 22 11.57 -9.57 -12.53
N VAL A 23 11.06 -8.42 -12.08
CA VAL A 23 10.07 -8.37 -10.99
C VAL A 23 8.79 -9.12 -11.37
N ILE A 24 8.33 -8.99 -12.62
CA ILE A 24 7.16 -9.74 -13.11
C ILE A 24 7.44 -11.25 -13.12
N ALA A 25 8.62 -11.68 -13.55
CA ALA A 25 9.00 -13.09 -13.56
C ALA A 25 9.00 -13.69 -12.14
N GLU A 26 9.56 -12.98 -11.16
CA GLU A 26 9.52 -13.38 -9.75
C GLU A 26 8.08 -13.46 -9.22
N LEU A 27 7.24 -12.48 -9.55
CA LEU A 27 5.82 -12.51 -9.20
C LEU A 27 5.10 -13.72 -9.79
N VAL A 28 5.41 -14.10 -11.03
CA VAL A 28 4.84 -15.30 -11.66
C VAL A 28 5.29 -16.56 -10.93
N ALA A 29 6.58 -16.69 -10.66
CA ALA A 29 7.17 -17.86 -10.01
C ALA A 29 6.60 -18.09 -8.60
N GLU A 30 6.31 -17.01 -7.88
CA GLU A 30 5.86 -17.10 -6.50
C GLU A 30 4.34 -17.11 -6.35
N VAL A 31 3.63 -16.22 -7.05
CA VAL A 31 2.18 -16.06 -6.87
C VAL A 31 1.40 -17.11 -7.67
N GLY A 32 1.99 -17.64 -8.75
CA GLY A 32 1.38 -18.66 -9.59
C GLY A 32 1.00 -19.94 -8.84
N PRO A 33 1.94 -20.57 -8.11
CA PRO A 33 1.66 -21.75 -7.30
C PRO A 33 0.57 -21.49 -6.23
N LEU A 34 0.67 -20.38 -5.50
CA LEU A 34 -0.30 -20.00 -4.46
C LEU A 34 -1.71 -19.79 -5.03
N TRP A 35 -1.81 -19.18 -6.22
CA TRP A 35 -3.10 -19.04 -6.90
C TRP A 35 -3.67 -20.40 -7.30
N HIS A 36 -2.84 -21.33 -7.79
CA HIS A 36 -3.28 -22.66 -8.17
C HIS A 36 -3.79 -23.43 -6.95
N GLU A 37 -3.04 -23.41 -5.85
CA GLU A 37 -3.43 -24.04 -4.58
C GLU A 37 -4.77 -23.50 -4.06
N ARG A 38 -4.93 -22.17 -3.95
CA ARG A 38 -6.19 -21.56 -3.51
C ARG A 38 -7.35 -21.89 -4.44
N HIS A 39 -7.09 -21.94 -5.74
CA HIS A 39 -8.10 -22.33 -6.71
C HIS A 39 -8.55 -23.76 -6.44
N GLN A 40 -7.63 -24.72 -6.30
CA GLN A 40 -7.96 -26.12 -6.01
C GLN A 40 -8.69 -26.29 -4.67
N ALA A 41 -8.22 -25.64 -3.60
CA ALA A 41 -8.87 -25.69 -2.29
C ALA A 41 -10.31 -25.17 -2.34
N LYS A 42 -10.56 -24.07 -3.07
CA LYS A 42 -11.90 -23.51 -3.29
C LYS A 42 -12.79 -24.43 -4.13
N LEU A 43 -12.20 -25.17 -5.06
CA LEU A 43 -12.92 -26.19 -5.80
C LEU A 43 -13.32 -27.33 -4.83
N ALA A 44 -12.41 -27.82 -4.01
CA ALA A 44 -12.66 -28.94 -3.09
C ALA A 44 -13.67 -28.63 -1.97
N SER A 45 -13.73 -27.38 -1.48
CA SER A 45 -14.50 -27.02 -0.27
C SER A 45 -16.01 -26.81 -0.46
N ARG A 46 -16.53 -26.84 -1.70
CA ARG A 46 -17.96 -26.56 -1.96
C ARG A 46 -18.76 -27.85 -2.15
N PRO A 47 -19.93 -28.02 -1.49
CA PRO A 47 -20.84 -29.10 -1.82
C PRO A 47 -21.27 -28.97 -3.29
N ARG A 48 -21.15 -30.06 -4.04
CA ARG A 48 -21.18 -30.04 -5.51
C ARG A 48 -22.22 -31.01 -6.06
N LYS A 49 -23.01 -30.53 -7.03
CA LYS A 49 -23.87 -31.35 -7.87
C LYS A 49 -23.15 -31.97 -9.09
N ARG A 50 -21.94 -31.50 -9.43
CA ARG A 50 -21.13 -31.95 -10.58
C ARG A 50 -19.67 -32.18 -10.16
N ALA A 51 -18.96 -33.05 -10.88
CA ALA A 51 -17.56 -33.36 -10.65
C ALA A 51 -16.65 -32.10 -10.64
N VAL A 52 -15.53 -32.20 -9.92
CA VAL A 52 -14.50 -31.14 -9.88
C VAL A 52 -14.02 -30.85 -11.30
N GLY A 53 -14.07 -29.57 -11.72
CA GLY A 53 -13.66 -29.15 -13.06
C GLY A 53 -14.75 -29.15 -14.13
N ALA A 54 -15.98 -29.58 -13.83
CA ALA A 54 -17.12 -29.56 -14.77
C ALA A 54 -17.76 -28.17 -14.99
N GLY A 55 -17.11 -27.10 -14.50
CA GLY A 55 -17.52 -25.70 -14.70
C GLY A 55 -16.83 -25.05 -15.90
N ALA A 56 -17.19 -23.81 -16.21
CA ALA A 56 -16.53 -23.04 -17.26
C ALA A 56 -15.02 -22.96 -17.01
N LYS A 57 -14.21 -23.39 -17.99
CA LYS A 57 -12.75 -23.33 -17.92
C LYS A 57 -12.29 -21.87 -17.88
N HIS A 58 -11.22 -21.60 -17.15
CA HIS A 58 -10.60 -20.29 -17.12
C HIS A 58 -10.08 -19.90 -18.50
N GLN A 59 -10.60 -18.81 -19.07
CA GLN A 59 -10.15 -18.26 -20.36
C GLN A 59 -8.75 -17.61 -20.31
N LEU A 60 -8.29 -17.25 -19.10
CA LEU A 60 -6.96 -16.66 -18.88
C LEU A 60 -6.08 -17.59 -18.05
N VAL A 61 -4.86 -17.84 -18.56
CA VAL A 61 -3.75 -18.43 -17.79
C VAL A 61 -3.31 -17.48 -16.68
N PHE A 62 -2.57 -17.98 -15.70
CA PHE A 62 -2.17 -17.18 -14.53
C PHE A 62 -1.39 -15.91 -14.90
N VAL A 63 -0.44 -16.00 -15.85
CA VAL A 63 0.34 -14.83 -16.28
C VAL A 63 -0.57 -13.71 -16.78
N ASP A 64 -1.57 -14.03 -17.62
CA ASP A 64 -2.50 -13.02 -18.13
C ASP A 64 -3.36 -12.42 -17.01
N ARG A 65 -3.75 -13.23 -16.00
CA ARG A 65 -4.47 -12.76 -14.81
C ARG A 65 -3.64 -11.79 -13.97
N LEU A 66 -2.35 -12.07 -13.83
CA LEU A 66 -1.40 -11.18 -13.17
C LEU A 66 -1.28 -9.87 -13.97
N LEU A 67 -1.04 -9.94 -15.28
CA LEU A 67 -0.85 -8.77 -16.13
C LEU A 67 -2.08 -7.85 -16.14
N VAL A 68 -3.31 -8.38 -16.29
CA VAL A 68 -4.52 -7.53 -16.22
C VAL A 68 -4.65 -6.84 -14.86
N THR A 69 -4.25 -7.52 -13.78
CA THR A 69 -4.27 -6.97 -12.43
C THR A 69 -3.26 -5.85 -12.27
N LEU A 70 -2.02 -6.05 -12.75
CA LEU A 70 -0.97 -5.04 -12.70
C LEU A 70 -1.34 -3.79 -13.51
N VAL A 71 -1.85 -3.95 -14.73
CA VAL A 71 -2.30 -2.84 -15.57
C VAL A 71 -3.46 -2.09 -14.92
N HIS A 72 -4.43 -2.82 -14.34
CA HIS A 72 -5.52 -2.21 -13.59
C HIS A 72 -5.01 -1.39 -12.40
N LEU A 73 -4.12 -1.94 -11.57
CA LEU A 73 -3.58 -1.24 -10.41
C LEU A 73 -2.77 0.00 -10.82
N ARG A 74 -1.94 -0.14 -11.86
CA ARG A 74 -1.06 0.93 -12.34
C ARG A 74 -1.83 2.10 -12.93
N HIS A 75 -2.82 1.82 -13.79
CA HIS A 75 -3.46 2.83 -14.62
C HIS A 75 -4.94 3.08 -14.30
N ALA A 76 -5.54 2.30 -13.40
CA ALA A 76 -6.98 2.30 -13.14
C ALA A 76 -7.82 2.04 -14.40
N VAL A 77 -7.29 1.24 -15.35
CA VAL A 77 -8.03 0.84 -16.55
C VAL A 77 -9.29 0.10 -16.15
N THR A 78 -10.42 0.43 -16.78
CA THR A 78 -11.70 -0.21 -16.50
C THR A 78 -11.65 -1.70 -16.88
N HIS A 79 -12.44 -2.51 -16.19
CA HIS A 79 -12.51 -3.94 -16.49
C HIS A 79 -13.03 -4.21 -17.91
N ASP A 80 -13.86 -3.30 -18.45
CA ASP A 80 -14.40 -3.38 -19.81
C ASP A 80 -13.31 -3.16 -20.87
N VAL A 81 -12.45 -2.16 -20.69
CA VAL A 81 -11.31 -1.93 -21.60
C VAL A 81 -10.33 -3.11 -21.55
N LEU A 82 -10.01 -3.61 -20.35
CA LEU A 82 -9.16 -4.80 -20.21
C LEU A 82 -9.79 -6.04 -20.84
N ALA A 83 -11.11 -6.20 -20.76
CA ALA A 83 -11.84 -7.30 -21.38
C ALA A 83 -11.73 -7.24 -22.90
N SER A 84 -11.93 -6.06 -23.49
CA SER A 84 -11.71 -5.84 -24.93
C SER A 84 -10.27 -6.13 -25.35
N TRP A 85 -9.27 -5.65 -24.60
CA TRP A 85 -7.86 -5.88 -24.92
C TRP A 85 -7.44 -7.35 -24.82
N PHE A 86 -8.03 -8.10 -23.87
CA PHE A 86 -7.68 -9.51 -23.65
C PHE A 86 -8.58 -10.48 -24.44
N GLY A 87 -9.64 -9.98 -25.08
CA GLY A 87 -10.62 -10.77 -25.83
C GLY A 87 -11.36 -11.77 -24.95
N VAL A 88 -11.83 -11.31 -23.78
CA VAL A 88 -12.57 -12.10 -22.78
C VAL A 88 -13.72 -11.29 -22.21
N ASP A 89 -14.62 -11.92 -21.46
CA ASP A 89 -15.69 -11.22 -20.77
C ASP A 89 -15.19 -10.32 -19.63
N ARG A 90 -15.88 -9.20 -19.40
CA ARG A 90 -15.67 -8.31 -18.23
C ARG A 90 -15.70 -9.07 -16.90
N SER A 91 -16.55 -10.09 -16.80
CA SER A 91 -16.66 -10.94 -15.61
C SER A 91 -15.38 -11.77 -15.38
N THR A 92 -14.70 -12.19 -16.45
CA THR A 92 -13.41 -12.89 -16.41
C THR A 92 -12.32 -11.97 -15.84
N ILE A 93 -12.25 -10.71 -16.30
CA ILE A 93 -11.32 -9.71 -15.76
C ILE A 93 -11.61 -9.42 -14.27
N THR A 94 -12.88 -9.22 -13.93
CA THR A 94 -13.29 -8.95 -12.55
C THR A 94 -12.89 -10.09 -11.61
N ARG A 95 -13.06 -11.35 -12.06
CA ARG A 95 -12.65 -12.54 -11.32
C ARG A 95 -11.11 -12.61 -11.20
N ALA A 96 -10.39 -12.39 -12.30
CA ALA A 96 -8.93 -12.42 -12.30
C ALA A 96 -8.33 -11.42 -11.30
N ILE A 97 -8.78 -10.16 -11.34
CA ILE A 97 -8.33 -9.11 -10.41
C ILE A 97 -8.72 -9.48 -8.96
N GLY A 98 -9.93 -10.00 -8.75
CA GLY A 98 -10.40 -10.41 -7.43
C GLY A 98 -9.62 -11.59 -6.83
N GLU A 99 -9.06 -12.47 -7.65
CA GLU A 99 -8.26 -13.62 -7.21
C GLU A 99 -6.79 -13.27 -7.00
N VAL A 100 -6.22 -12.40 -7.84
CA VAL A 100 -4.78 -12.04 -7.79
C VAL A 100 -4.50 -10.95 -6.76
N ARG A 101 -5.35 -9.92 -6.64
CA ARG A 101 -5.13 -8.80 -5.71
C ARG A 101 -4.86 -9.23 -4.26
N PRO A 102 -5.65 -10.12 -3.61
CA PRO A 102 -5.37 -10.51 -2.24
C PRO A 102 -4.03 -11.22 -2.09
N LEU A 103 -3.64 -12.05 -3.08
CA LEU A 103 -2.32 -12.70 -3.08
C LEU A 103 -1.18 -11.66 -3.12
N LEU A 104 -1.34 -10.60 -3.92
CA LEU A 104 -0.36 -9.51 -3.97
C LEU A 104 -0.32 -8.71 -2.66
N ALA A 105 -1.47 -8.50 -2.01
CA ALA A 105 -1.56 -7.80 -0.74
C ALA A 105 -0.84 -8.54 0.39
N GLU A 106 -1.04 -9.86 0.45
CA GLU A 106 -0.46 -10.73 1.48
C GLU A 106 1.07 -10.92 1.34
N ARG A 107 1.64 -10.62 0.17
CA ARG A 107 3.10 -10.71 -0.03
C ARG A 107 3.87 -9.80 0.93
N GLY A 108 3.32 -8.64 1.29
CA GLY A 108 4.04 -7.63 2.08
C GLY A 108 5.05 -6.82 1.26
N CYS A 109 5.73 -5.90 1.92
CA CYS A 109 6.73 -5.04 1.29
C CYS A 109 8.11 -5.70 1.27
N THR A 110 8.76 -5.70 0.11
CA THR A 110 10.12 -6.23 -0.05
C THR A 110 11.14 -5.20 0.41
N ILE A 111 12.07 -5.61 1.26
CA ILE A 111 13.19 -4.76 1.72
C ILE A 111 14.54 -5.23 1.19
N SER A 112 14.68 -6.52 0.93
CA SER A 112 15.83 -7.15 0.29
C SER A 112 15.40 -8.48 -0.35
N THR A 113 16.28 -9.10 -1.11
CA THR A 113 16.01 -10.41 -1.75
C THR A 113 15.57 -11.44 -0.72
N GLY A 114 14.35 -11.96 -0.85
CA GLY A 114 13.78 -12.97 0.04
C GLY A 114 13.21 -12.45 1.37
N VAL A 115 13.38 -11.17 1.71
CA VAL A 115 12.90 -10.61 2.99
C VAL A 115 11.74 -9.65 2.76
N ARG A 116 10.65 -9.86 3.51
CA ARG A 116 9.43 -9.03 3.42
C ARG A 116 8.82 -8.72 4.76
N LEU A 117 8.26 -7.52 4.82
CA LEU A 117 7.54 -6.99 5.96
C LEU A 117 6.03 -7.00 5.63
N ARG A 118 5.26 -7.76 6.40
CA ARG A 118 3.81 -7.94 6.23
C ARG A 118 3.01 -7.24 7.30
N THR A 119 3.59 -7.09 8.49
CA THR A 119 2.94 -6.53 9.67
C THR A 119 3.68 -5.29 10.16
N LEU A 120 2.97 -4.43 10.88
CA LEU A 120 3.61 -3.28 11.52
C LEU A 120 4.67 -3.73 12.54
N ALA A 121 4.46 -4.86 13.23
CA ALA A 121 5.45 -5.41 14.16
C ALA A 121 6.78 -5.71 13.45
N GLU A 122 6.75 -6.46 12.34
CA GLU A 122 7.94 -6.75 11.53
C GLU A 122 8.66 -5.47 11.07
N VAL A 123 7.91 -4.41 10.77
CA VAL A 123 8.47 -3.11 10.35
C VAL A 123 9.20 -2.44 11.50
N ILE A 124 8.61 -2.42 12.70
CA ILE A 124 9.25 -1.86 13.89
C ILE A 124 10.51 -2.65 14.24
N ASP A 125 10.44 -3.98 14.17
CA ASP A 125 11.59 -4.86 14.41
C ASP A 125 12.71 -4.61 13.41
N HIS A 126 12.37 -4.47 12.13
CA HIS A 126 13.33 -4.16 11.07
C HIS A 126 13.99 -2.79 11.27
N ILE A 127 13.22 -1.75 11.57
CA ILE A 127 13.74 -0.40 11.83
C ILE A 127 14.69 -0.44 13.03
N GLY A 128 14.27 -1.04 14.15
CA GLY A 128 15.09 -1.15 15.35
C GLY A 128 16.37 -1.96 15.14
N ALA A 129 16.29 -3.10 14.45
CA ALA A 129 17.45 -3.93 14.13
C ALA A 129 18.44 -3.23 13.18
N SER A 130 17.95 -2.38 12.29
CA SER A 130 18.80 -1.61 11.36
C SER A 130 19.49 -0.42 12.01
N GLY A 131 19.03 0.04 13.17
CA GLY A 131 19.46 1.29 13.81
C GLY A 131 19.11 2.54 13.01
N LYS A 132 18.31 2.43 11.95
CA LYS A 132 17.89 3.54 11.09
C LYS A 132 16.57 4.14 11.58
N THR A 133 16.29 5.35 11.10
CA THR A 133 15.02 6.03 11.35
C THR A 133 13.94 5.58 10.37
N GLY A 134 12.75 5.27 10.89
CA GLY A 134 11.52 5.15 10.10
C GLY A 134 10.76 6.46 10.00
N ILE A 135 9.91 6.61 8.99
CA ILE A 135 9.04 7.78 8.85
C ILE A 135 7.60 7.32 8.65
N ILE A 136 6.68 7.82 9.47
CA ILE A 136 5.25 7.55 9.32
C ILE A 136 4.51 8.77 8.79
N ASP A 137 3.53 8.54 7.93
CA ASP A 137 2.61 9.57 7.50
C ASP A 137 1.24 9.01 7.10
N GLY A 138 0.22 9.86 7.13
CA GLY A 138 -1.13 9.53 6.70
C GLY A 138 -1.34 9.90 5.23
N THR A 139 -1.97 9.03 4.45
CA THR A 139 -2.42 9.39 3.11
C THR A 139 -3.88 9.06 2.85
N GLU A 140 -4.57 9.98 2.17
CA GLU A 140 -5.97 9.85 1.76
C GLU A 140 -6.10 9.28 0.34
N ILE A 141 -7.08 8.39 0.19
CA ILE A 141 -7.52 7.82 -1.09
C ILE A 141 -8.99 8.18 -1.27
N ARG A 142 -9.31 8.85 -2.39
CA ARG A 142 -10.70 9.23 -2.69
C ARG A 142 -11.55 8.00 -2.93
N VAL A 143 -12.74 7.97 -2.34
CA VAL A 143 -13.70 6.87 -2.52
C VAL A 143 -15.07 7.41 -2.95
N ARG A 144 -15.93 6.52 -3.44
CA ARG A 144 -17.33 6.88 -3.73
C ARG A 144 -18.03 7.32 -2.45
N ARG A 145 -18.73 8.45 -2.55
CA ARG A 145 -19.64 8.92 -1.50
C ARG A 145 -20.65 7.80 -1.17
N PRO A 146 -20.81 7.45 0.11
CA PRO A 146 -21.91 6.58 0.55
C PRO A 146 -23.27 7.09 0.06
N ALA A 147 -24.20 6.18 -0.25
CA ALA A 147 -25.56 6.54 -0.63
C ALA A 147 -26.23 7.45 0.43
N ALA A 148 -27.15 8.31 0.00
CA ALA A 148 -27.92 9.14 0.92
C ALA A 148 -28.70 8.27 1.92
N GLY A 149 -28.86 8.75 3.16
CA GLY A 149 -29.55 8.03 4.23
C GLY A 149 -28.72 6.98 4.97
N ARG A 150 -27.50 6.65 4.54
CA ARG A 150 -26.63 5.75 5.31
C ARG A 150 -26.06 6.43 6.57
N LYS A 151 -26.25 5.78 7.71
CA LYS A 151 -25.81 6.26 9.04
C LYS A 151 -24.30 6.49 9.15
N ASP A 152 -23.49 5.78 8.36
CA ASP A 152 -22.02 5.88 8.38
C ASP A 152 -21.46 6.88 7.36
N ARG A 153 -22.31 7.67 6.70
CA ARG A 153 -21.91 8.51 5.57
C ARG A 153 -20.81 9.50 5.92
N ASP A 154 -20.94 10.19 7.05
CA ASP A 154 -20.04 11.28 7.43
C ASP A 154 -18.67 10.77 7.89
N LYS A 155 -18.56 9.49 8.27
CA LYS A 155 -17.28 8.86 8.59
C LYS A 155 -16.30 8.88 7.41
N PHE A 156 -16.82 8.94 6.18
CA PHE A 156 -15.98 9.00 4.99
C PHE A 156 -15.49 10.42 4.67
N ILE A 157 -16.02 11.45 5.32
CA ILE A 157 -15.61 12.83 5.04
C ILE A 157 -14.31 13.12 5.80
N SER A 158 -13.23 13.38 5.07
CA SER A 158 -11.99 13.85 5.67
C SER A 158 -12.18 15.24 6.28
N GLY A 159 -11.74 15.40 7.53
CA GLY A 159 -11.73 16.71 8.18
C GLY A 159 -10.86 17.74 7.46
N LYS A 160 -9.73 17.30 6.86
CA LYS A 160 -8.71 18.15 6.22
C LYS A 160 -9.09 18.50 4.78
N SER A 161 -9.41 17.51 3.95
CA SER A 161 -9.69 17.73 2.53
C SER A 161 -11.18 18.00 2.25
N LYS A 162 -12.08 17.75 3.21
CA LYS A 162 -13.55 17.78 3.06
C LYS A 162 -14.07 16.85 1.95
N GLN A 163 -13.27 15.89 1.51
CA GLN A 163 -13.62 14.91 0.48
C GLN A 163 -14.01 13.57 1.08
N ASN A 164 -14.75 12.76 0.31
CA ASN A 164 -15.01 11.36 0.69
C ASN A 164 -13.73 10.55 0.45
N ALA A 165 -13.11 10.11 1.53
CA ALA A 165 -11.84 9.42 1.51
C ALA A 165 -11.82 8.27 2.53
N VAL A 166 -10.89 7.35 2.29
CA VAL A 166 -10.31 6.51 3.35
C VAL A 166 -8.86 6.92 3.54
N LYS A 167 -8.30 6.55 4.68
CA LYS A 167 -6.92 6.85 5.05
C LYS A 167 -6.14 5.56 5.26
N THR A 168 -4.87 5.57 4.92
CA THR A 168 -3.91 4.53 5.29
C THR A 168 -2.70 5.19 5.93
N MET A 169 -2.12 4.52 6.93
CA MET A 169 -0.83 4.90 7.49
C MET A 169 0.26 4.26 6.65
N VAL A 170 1.18 5.09 6.17
CA VAL A 170 2.35 4.69 5.41
C VAL A 170 3.56 4.71 6.34
N VAL A 171 4.43 3.72 6.20
CA VAL A 171 5.75 3.69 6.84
C VAL A 171 6.81 3.56 5.76
N THR A 172 7.80 4.45 5.78
CA THR A 172 8.99 4.35 4.92
C THR A 172 10.26 4.27 5.75
N ASP A 173 11.34 3.83 5.13
CA ASP A 173 12.68 4.08 5.66
C ASP A 173 13.07 5.56 5.51
N GLY A 174 14.26 5.91 6.01
CA GLY A 174 14.83 7.26 5.88
C GLY A 174 15.10 7.72 4.45
N ASP A 175 15.10 6.82 3.46
CA ASP A 175 15.28 7.14 2.04
C ASP A 175 13.95 7.33 1.30
N GLY A 176 12.82 7.03 1.95
CA GLY A 176 11.47 7.12 1.37
C GLY A 176 11.01 5.83 0.68
N ARG A 177 11.70 4.70 0.91
CA ARG A 177 11.30 3.39 0.37
C ARG A 177 10.17 2.81 1.20
N MET A 178 9.23 2.18 0.53
CA MET A 178 7.99 1.69 1.15
C MET A 178 8.27 0.48 2.05
N LEU A 179 7.99 0.59 3.34
CA LEU A 179 8.08 -0.53 4.30
C LEU A 179 6.71 -1.12 4.62
N PHE A 180 5.66 -0.28 4.64
CA PHE A 180 4.33 -0.72 5.01
C PHE A 180 3.24 0.27 4.59
N CYS A 181 2.06 -0.27 4.29
CA CYS A 181 0.81 0.47 4.30
C CYS A 181 -0.22 -0.29 5.13
N SER A 182 -0.88 0.41 6.05
CA SER A 182 -1.91 -0.19 6.88
C SER A 182 -3.17 -0.53 6.08
N PRO A 183 -4.01 -1.45 6.58
CA PRO A 183 -5.42 -1.49 6.19
C PRO A 183 -6.04 -0.10 6.30
N THR A 184 -7.04 0.19 5.47
CA THR A 184 -7.61 1.53 5.42
C THR A 184 -8.57 1.78 6.57
N GLN A 185 -8.58 3.00 7.07
CA GLN A 185 -9.56 3.51 8.03
C GLN A 185 -10.43 4.61 7.39
N HIS A 186 -11.59 4.86 7.98
CA HIS A 186 -12.49 5.95 7.59
C HIS A 186 -11.77 7.31 7.51
N GLY A 187 -12.13 8.14 6.51
CA GLY A 187 -11.52 9.45 6.28
C GLY A 187 -11.64 10.43 7.45
N SER A 188 -12.67 10.29 8.28
CA SER A 188 -12.85 11.11 9.48
C SER A 188 -11.91 10.74 10.64
N CYS A 189 -11.22 9.59 10.56
CA CYS A 189 -10.30 9.16 11.62
C CYS A 189 -9.06 10.06 11.63
N ALA A 190 -8.67 10.51 12.83
CA ALA A 190 -7.42 11.21 13.04
C ALA A 190 -6.24 10.24 12.89
N ASP A 191 -5.13 10.71 12.32
CA ASP A 191 -4.01 9.84 11.97
C ASP A 191 -3.35 9.24 13.23
N ILE A 192 -3.27 10.02 14.31
CA ILE A 192 -2.85 9.53 15.64
C ILE A 192 -3.76 8.40 16.19
N THR A 193 -5.07 8.51 15.99
CA THR A 193 -6.03 7.49 16.44
C THR A 193 -5.85 6.21 15.64
N HIS A 194 -5.61 6.33 14.32
CA HIS A 194 -5.33 5.18 13.49
C HIS A 194 -4.03 4.47 13.91
N ALA A 195 -2.95 5.22 14.17
CA ALA A 195 -1.69 4.65 14.68
C ALA A 195 -1.89 3.91 16.02
N ARG A 196 -2.69 4.46 16.94
CA ARG A 196 -3.05 3.78 18.20
C ARG A 196 -3.82 2.48 17.96
N GLN A 197 -4.80 2.50 17.06
CA GLN A 197 -5.58 1.30 16.71
C GLN A 197 -4.72 0.20 16.07
N LEU A 198 -3.67 0.59 15.33
CA LEU A 198 -2.68 -0.34 14.77
C LEU A 198 -1.70 -0.87 15.81
N GLY A 199 -1.78 -0.41 17.06
CA GLY A 199 -0.92 -0.85 18.16
C GLY A 199 0.48 -0.23 18.15
N LEU A 200 0.72 0.84 17.37
CA LEU A 200 2.05 1.45 17.23
C LEU A 200 2.70 1.78 18.58
N VAL A 201 1.92 2.31 19.51
CA VAL A 201 2.40 2.65 20.87
C VAL A 201 2.94 1.40 21.57
N ARG A 202 2.12 0.34 21.66
CA ARG A 202 2.50 -0.93 22.30
C ARG A 202 3.72 -1.57 21.63
N LEU A 203 3.78 -1.54 20.30
CA LEU A 203 4.90 -2.09 19.54
C LEU A 203 6.20 -1.34 19.83
N LEU A 204 6.14 -0.01 19.96
CA LEU A 204 7.29 0.80 20.30
C LEU A 204 7.67 0.74 21.79
N GLU A 205 6.74 0.52 22.72
CA GLU A 205 7.07 0.38 24.14
C GLU A 205 7.78 -0.96 24.43
N GLY A 206 7.27 -2.07 23.87
CA GLY A 206 7.81 -3.42 24.10
C GLY A 206 8.85 -3.90 23.09
N GLY A 207 9.04 -3.15 22.00
CA GLY A 207 9.92 -3.54 20.89
C GLY A 207 11.33 -2.94 20.95
N PRO A 208 12.16 -3.20 19.92
CA PRO A 208 13.52 -2.68 19.84
C PRO A 208 13.53 -1.15 19.72
N ALA A 209 14.68 -0.54 20.06
CA ALA A 209 14.86 0.91 19.99
C ALA A 209 14.78 1.40 18.53
N ALA A 210 13.59 1.84 18.12
CA ALA A 210 13.31 2.39 16.81
C ALA A 210 12.92 3.87 16.91
N GLU A 211 13.58 4.74 16.15
CA GLU A 211 13.18 6.14 15.99
C GLU A 211 12.19 6.25 14.81
N ILE A 212 11.08 6.93 15.04
CA ILE A 212 10.05 7.20 14.02
C ILE A 212 9.76 8.69 13.92
N LEU A 213 9.96 9.28 12.74
CA LEU A 213 9.54 10.65 12.47
C LEU A 213 8.07 10.71 12.04
N ALA A 214 7.31 11.63 12.61
CA ALA A 214 5.88 11.82 12.34
C ALA A 214 5.51 13.32 12.32
N ASP A 215 4.42 13.72 11.66
CA ASP A 215 4.02 15.12 11.57
C ASP A 215 3.28 15.56 12.83
N ALA A 216 2.84 16.82 12.84
CA ALA A 216 2.06 17.36 13.94
C ALA A 216 0.72 16.63 14.15
N GLY A 217 0.19 15.91 13.15
CA GLY A 217 -1.01 15.07 13.28
C GLY A 217 -0.84 13.87 14.22
N TYR A 218 0.41 13.53 14.56
CA TYR A 218 0.79 12.50 15.52
C TYR A 218 1.25 13.07 16.87
N GLN A 219 1.10 14.37 17.13
CA GLN A 219 1.49 14.98 18.41
C GLN A 219 0.84 14.26 19.60
N GLY A 220 1.66 13.95 20.60
CA GLY A 220 1.27 13.19 21.79
C GLY A 220 1.78 11.75 21.78
N LEU A 221 2.11 11.17 20.62
CA LEU A 221 2.72 9.83 20.59
C LEU A 221 4.13 9.80 21.19
N GLY A 222 4.90 10.88 21.08
CA GLY A 222 6.25 10.94 21.68
C GLY A 222 6.23 10.66 23.19
N ALA A 223 5.30 11.28 23.93
CA ALA A 223 5.14 11.03 25.36
C ALA A 223 4.71 9.58 25.66
N GLN A 224 3.85 8.99 24.81
CA GLN A 224 3.37 7.61 24.96
C GLN A 224 4.41 6.56 24.54
N THR A 225 5.50 6.95 23.88
CA THR A 225 6.48 6.01 23.30
C THR A 225 7.89 6.25 23.84
N GLY A 226 8.02 6.97 24.97
CA GLY A 226 9.32 7.30 25.55
C GLY A 226 10.22 8.10 24.61
N GLY A 227 9.65 8.94 23.74
CA GLY A 227 10.38 9.74 22.76
C GLY A 227 10.67 9.04 21.42
N ARG A 228 10.28 7.77 21.24
CA ARG A 228 10.52 7.02 20.00
C ARG A 228 9.78 7.58 18.79
N VAL A 229 8.59 8.15 18.98
CA VAL A 229 7.89 8.93 17.93
C VAL A 229 8.23 10.41 18.06
N VAL A 230 8.99 10.93 17.11
CA VAL A 230 9.45 12.32 17.06
C VAL A 230 8.54 13.14 16.15
N THR A 231 7.81 14.07 16.76
CA THR A 231 6.98 15.08 16.08
C THR A 231 7.61 16.47 16.28
N PRO A 232 7.36 17.46 15.40
CA PRO A 232 7.86 18.80 15.62
C PRO A 232 7.33 19.35 16.95
N PRO A 233 8.20 19.66 17.94
CA PRO A 233 7.76 20.05 19.26
C PRO A 233 7.31 21.52 19.24
N HIS A 234 6.00 21.76 19.29
CA HIS A 234 5.48 23.11 19.47
C HIS A 234 4.91 23.27 20.89
N ARG A 235 5.57 24.10 21.70
CA ARG A 235 5.11 24.44 23.04
C ARG A 235 4.00 25.48 22.91
N LYS A 236 2.88 25.23 23.59
CA LYS A 236 1.82 26.24 23.72
C LYS A 236 2.20 27.22 24.82
N PHE A 237 2.25 28.51 24.51
CA PHE A 237 2.41 29.59 25.47
C PHE A 237 1.04 30.18 25.83
N LYS A 238 0.85 30.62 27.09
CA LYS A 238 -0.41 31.25 27.56
C LYS A 238 -0.62 32.67 26.99
N LYS A 239 0.46 33.34 26.62
CA LYS A 239 0.53 34.63 25.89
C LYS A 239 1.53 34.45 24.73
N ASN A 240 1.68 35.45 23.87
CA ASN A 240 2.60 35.43 22.72
C ASN A 240 3.93 34.74 23.06
N ALA A 241 4.36 33.82 22.21
CA ALA A 241 5.65 33.17 22.37
C ALA A 241 6.77 34.21 22.18
N PRO A 242 7.88 34.12 22.93
CA PRO A 242 9.03 34.98 22.67
C PRO A 242 9.59 34.77 21.26
N ASP A 243 10.06 35.83 20.60
CA ASP A 243 10.60 35.76 19.23
C ASP A 243 11.74 34.75 19.08
N TRP A 244 12.64 34.67 20.07
CA TRP A 244 13.73 33.67 20.09
C TRP A 244 13.20 32.23 20.05
N TYR A 245 12.03 31.98 20.66
CA TYR A 245 11.41 30.67 20.67
C TYR A 245 10.82 30.34 19.31
N GLU A 246 10.11 31.29 18.70
CA GLU A 246 9.53 31.12 17.36
C GLU A 246 10.63 30.88 16.32
N GLU A 247 11.73 31.63 16.36
CA GLU A 247 12.88 31.39 15.49
C GLU A 247 13.50 30.00 15.68
N MET A 248 13.72 29.60 16.94
CA MET A 248 14.26 28.26 17.25
C MET A 248 13.29 27.17 16.77
N TYR A 249 12.00 27.34 17.04
CA TYR A 249 10.95 26.42 16.62
C TYR A 249 10.90 26.30 15.10
N GLU A 250 10.95 27.42 14.37
CA GLU A 250 10.99 27.41 12.92
C GLU A 250 12.20 26.64 12.38
N ARG A 251 13.40 26.86 12.94
CA ARG A 251 14.61 26.13 12.56
C ARG A 251 14.46 24.63 12.80
N GLN A 252 13.96 24.23 13.98
CA GLN A 252 13.70 22.83 14.31
C GLN A 252 12.63 22.19 13.42
N ARG A 253 11.52 22.92 13.16
CA ARG A 253 10.45 22.47 12.27
C ARG A 253 10.94 22.30 10.84
N LYS A 254 11.77 23.23 10.33
CA LYS A 254 12.40 23.14 9.01
C LYS A 254 13.33 21.92 8.92
N ALA A 255 14.17 21.69 9.94
CA ALA A 255 15.04 20.51 10.01
C ALA A 255 14.26 19.18 10.12
N HIS A 256 13.17 19.16 10.89
CA HIS A 256 12.30 17.99 11.00
C HIS A 256 11.58 17.71 9.68
N SER A 257 11.02 18.74 9.05
CA SER A 257 10.35 18.65 7.75
C SER A 257 11.29 18.19 6.64
N SER A 258 12.56 18.62 6.64
CA SER A 258 13.54 18.20 5.62
C SER A 258 13.91 16.72 5.74
N ARG A 259 13.98 16.16 6.95
CA ARG A 259 14.13 14.71 7.16
C ARG A 259 12.88 13.96 6.72
N ARG A 260 11.70 14.49 7.04
CA ARG A 260 10.41 13.87 6.73
C ARG A 260 10.06 13.83 5.24
N ILE A 261 10.54 14.78 4.42
CA ILE A 261 10.15 14.91 3.00
C ILE A 261 10.26 13.60 2.20
N ARG A 262 11.13 12.69 2.64
CA ARG A 262 11.33 11.36 2.06
C ARG A 262 10.05 10.50 2.07
N VAL A 263 9.23 10.58 3.12
CA VAL A 263 7.93 9.88 3.15
C VAL A 263 6.95 10.45 2.12
N GLU A 264 7.01 11.76 1.86
CA GLU A 264 6.18 12.41 0.85
C GLU A 264 6.55 11.94 -0.55
N HIS A 265 7.84 11.73 -0.83
CA HIS A 265 8.29 11.08 -2.06
C HIS A 265 7.78 9.64 -2.16
N GLY A 266 7.89 8.86 -1.09
CA GLY A 266 7.34 7.49 -1.04
C GLY A 266 5.83 7.46 -1.30
N ILE A 267 5.07 8.37 -0.71
CA ILE A 267 3.63 8.55 -0.94
C ILE A 267 3.35 9.01 -2.36
N ALA A 268 4.17 9.89 -2.95
CA ALA A 268 4.03 10.30 -4.34
C ALA A 268 4.20 9.10 -5.29
N HIS A 269 5.21 8.25 -5.07
CA HIS A 269 5.37 7.01 -5.83
C HIS A 269 4.20 6.06 -5.64
N LEU A 270 3.67 5.94 -4.42
CA LEU A 270 2.48 5.15 -4.12
C LEU A 270 1.25 5.68 -4.89
N LYS A 271 1.02 7.01 -4.88
CA LYS A 271 -0.10 7.66 -5.57
C LYS A 271 0.01 7.70 -7.10
N ASN A 272 1.22 7.51 -7.64
CA ASN A 272 1.40 7.31 -9.08
C ASN A 272 0.75 6.01 -9.59
N TRP A 273 0.38 5.09 -8.71
CA TRP A 273 -0.51 3.98 -9.03
C TRP A 273 -1.96 4.47 -9.03
N ARG A 274 -2.53 4.62 -10.21
CA ARG A 274 -3.80 5.34 -10.41
C ARG A 274 -4.99 4.69 -9.72
N ALA A 275 -4.92 3.40 -9.38
CA ALA A 275 -5.94 2.75 -8.55
C ALA A 275 -6.10 3.42 -7.17
N LEU A 276 -5.06 4.08 -6.65
CA LEU A 276 -5.08 4.80 -5.39
C LEU A 276 -5.43 6.29 -5.52
N ALA A 277 -5.51 6.84 -6.73
CA ALA A 277 -5.93 8.22 -6.93
C ALA A 277 -7.43 8.41 -6.62
N ARG A 278 -8.25 7.45 -7.07
CA ARG A 278 -9.69 7.39 -6.79
C ARG A 278 -10.17 5.94 -6.90
N HIS A 279 -10.50 5.34 -5.78
CA HIS A 279 -11.04 3.98 -5.74
C HIS A 279 -12.55 3.99 -5.99
N LEU A 280 -12.95 3.44 -7.13
CA LEU A 280 -14.35 3.33 -7.54
C LEU A 280 -14.91 1.91 -7.38
N GLY A 281 -14.09 0.95 -6.93
CA GLY A 281 -14.48 -0.43 -6.71
C GLY A 281 -15.26 -0.64 -5.40
N ARG A 282 -15.45 -1.91 -5.05
CA ARG A 282 -16.04 -2.29 -3.76
C ARG A 282 -15.11 -1.93 -2.60
N ARG A 283 -15.68 -1.63 -1.44
CA ARG A 283 -14.95 -1.03 -0.31
C ARG A 283 -14.10 -2.05 0.42
N GLU A 284 -14.58 -3.26 0.55
CA GLU A 284 -13.89 -4.39 1.16
C GLU A 284 -12.53 -4.69 0.48
N HIS A 285 -12.34 -4.26 -0.77
CA HIS A 285 -11.11 -4.51 -1.53
C HIS A 285 -10.03 -3.42 -1.37
N ILE A 286 -10.35 -2.29 -0.75
CA ILE A 286 -9.44 -1.13 -0.80
C ILE A 286 -8.17 -1.36 0.04
N SER A 287 -8.27 -2.02 1.19
CA SER A 287 -7.11 -2.41 2.00
C SER A 287 -6.17 -3.30 1.19
N ASP A 288 -6.68 -4.36 0.57
CA ASP A 288 -5.88 -5.23 -0.31
C ASP A 288 -5.27 -4.44 -1.47
N THR A 289 -6.00 -3.48 -2.04
CA THR A 289 -5.51 -2.66 -3.16
C THR A 289 -4.31 -1.82 -2.73
N VAL A 290 -4.38 -1.17 -1.56
CA VAL A 290 -3.28 -0.38 -1.00
C VAL A 290 -2.08 -1.27 -0.69
N GLN A 291 -2.30 -2.39 0.00
CA GLN A 291 -1.23 -3.29 0.41
C GLN A 291 -0.56 -3.98 -0.79
N ALA A 292 -1.34 -4.38 -1.80
CA ALA A 292 -0.80 -4.91 -3.04
C ALA A 292 0.09 -3.87 -3.74
N VAL A 293 -0.37 -2.63 -3.86
CA VAL A 293 0.42 -1.56 -4.49
C VAL A 293 1.69 -1.25 -3.69
N ALA A 294 1.62 -1.22 -2.35
CA ALA A 294 2.79 -1.04 -1.50
C ALA A 294 3.82 -2.17 -1.67
N GLY A 295 3.35 -3.43 -1.71
CA GLY A 295 4.16 -4.61 -1.99
C GLY A 295 4.83 -4.56 -3.37
N LEU A 296 4.09 -4.18 -4.41
CA LEU A 296 4.62 -4.04 -5.77
C LEU A 296 5.64 -2.90 -5.89
N LEU A 297 5.35 -1.76 -5.26
CA LEU A 297 6.24 -0.60 -5.27
C LEU A 297 7.56 -0.90 -4.57
N SER A 298 7.51 -1.48 -3.36
CA SER A 298 8.70 -1.84 -2.59
C SER A 298 9.55 -2.90 -3.32
N HIS A 299 8.92 -3.92 -3.92
CA HIS A 299 9.63 -4.91 -4.74
C HIS A 299 10.36 -4.27 -5.92
N GLN A 300 9.72 -3.33 -6.63
CA GLN A 300 10.41 -2.61 -7.70
C GLN A 300 11.52 -1.70 -7.17
N GLN A 301 11.31 -1.02 -6.05
CA GLN A 301 12.34 -0.19 -5.42
C GLN A 301 13.56 -1.03 -5.05
N THR A 302 13.38 -2.23 -4.48
CA THR A 302 14.48 -3.16 -4.19
C THR A 302 15.19 -3.62 -5.47
N ALA A 303 14.44 -3.96 -6.52
CA ALA A 303 15.02 -4.38 -7.79
C ALA A 303 15.85 -3.27 -8.45
N ASP A 304 15.44 -2.00 -8.33
CA ASP A 304 16.20 -0.85 -8.84
C ASP A 304 17.52 -0.62 -8.06
N LEU A 305 17.68 -1.18 -6.85
CA LEU A 305 18.91 -1.08 -6.04
C LEU A 305 19.94 -2.15 -6.34
N ILE A 306 19.51 -3.28 -6.89
CA ILE A 306 20.40 -4.36 -7.28
C ILE A 306 20.94 -3.96 -8.65
N PRO A 307 22.22 -3.56 -8.79
CA PRO A 307 22.78 -3.30 -10.11
C PRO A 307 22.54 -4.53 -10.97
N ALA A 308 22.02 -4.33 -12.19
CA ALA A 308 21.81 -5.40 -13.13
C ALA A 308 23.11 -6.22 -13.20
N ARG A 309 23.07 -7.48 -12.77
CA ARG A 309 24.17 -8.42 -13.04
C ARG A 309 24.37 -8.34 -14.55
N GLN A 310 25.50 -7.75 -14.96
CA GLN A 310 25.98 -7.88 -16.32
C GLN A 310 26.16 -9.40 -16.51
N VAL A 311 25.30 -9.96 -17.36
CA VAL A 311 25.49 -11.28 -17.95
C VAL A 311 26.26 -11.06 -19.23
#